data_AF-A0A2V6PN84-F1
#
_entry.id   AF-A0A2V6PN84-F1
#
_cell.length_a   1.000
_cell.length_b   1.000
_cell.length_c   1.000
_cell.angle_alpha   90.00
_cell.angle_beta   90.00
_cell.angle_gamma   90.00
#
_symmetry.space_group_name_H-M   'P 1'
#
loop_
_entity.id
_entity.type
_entity.pdbx_description
1 polymer ?
#
loop_
_entity_poly.entity_id
_entity_poly.type
_entity_poly.pdbx_seq_one_letter_code
_entity_poly.pdbx_strand_id
1 'polypeptide(L)'
;RYVDGAEGRGVQALRADMAAGAKFLTGGRPSLLQDVLKKRRTEIEFLNGWVSQQGRKVGVKTPFNDAIVEVIKSFGVGKLTPDPKNLEPLVRMLPRS
;
A
#
# COMPACT_ATOMS: atom_id res chain seq x y z
N ARG A 1 14.80 -12.26 3.68
CA ARG A 1 14.96 -13.30 2.63
C ARG A 1 14.39 -12.74 1.32
N TYR A 2 15.06 -12.88 0.19
CA TYR A 2 14.44 -12.57 -1.11
C TYR A 2 13.60 -13.78 -1.54
N VAL A 3 12.36 -13.53 -1.95
CA VAL A 3 11.47 -14.53 -2.55
C VAL A 3 11.35 -14.26 -4.04
N ASP A 4 11.29 -15.32 -4.83
CA ASP A 4 10.94 -15.22 -6.23
C ASP A 4 9.42 -15.07 -6.35
N GLY A 5 8.98 -13.80 -6.32
CA GLY A 5 7.57 -13.45 -6.42
C GLY A 5 6.98 -13.69 -7.81
N ALA A 6 7.80 -13.81 -8.87
CA ALA A 6 7.32 -13.98 -10.23
C ALA A 6 6.76 -15.39 -10.47
N GLU A 7 7.44 -16.41 -9.93
CA GLU A 7 7.02 -17.81 -10.04
C GLU A 7 6.22 -18.30 -8.82
N GLY A 8 5.87 -17.39 -7.89
CA GLY A 8 5.09 -17.72 -6.69
C GLY A 8 5.83 -18.61 -5.68
N ARG A 9 7.14 -18.80 -5.83
CA ARG A 9 7.95 -19.61 -4.93
C ARG A 9 8.15 -18.90 -3.60
N GLY A 10 7.87 -19.61 -2.50
CA GLY A 10 8.07 -19.09 -1.15
C GLY A 10 7.00 -18.10 -0.68
N VAL A 11 5.88 -17.95 -1.40
CA VAL A 11 4.75 -17.09 -1.01
C VAL A 11 4.19 -17.45 0.37
N GLN A 12 4.19 -18.74 0.73
CA GLN A 12 3.67 -19.18 2.02
C GLN A 12 4.57 -18.76 3.19
N ALA A 13 5.89 -18.84 3.00
CA ALA A 13 6.86 -18.33 3.96
C ALA A 13 6.80 -16.80 4.05
N LEU A 14 6.68 -16.10 2.92
CA LEU A 14 6.48 -14.64 2.88
C LEU A 14 5.22 -14.24 3.69
N ARG A 15 4.10 -14.94 3.50
CA ARG A 15 2.86 -14.68 4.25
C ARG A 15 3.05 -14.87 5.75
N ALA A 16 3.77 -15.92 6.16
CA ALA A 16 4.07 -16.17 7.57
C ALA A 16 4.94 -15.04 8.16
N ASP A 17 5.98 -14.61 7.43
CA ASP A 17 6.85 -13.50 7.83
C ASP A 17 6.07 -12.19 7.95
N MET A 18 5.17 -11.89 7.01
CA MET A 18 4.29 -10.72 7.07
C MET A 18 3.36 -10.77 8.29
N ALA A 19 2.77 -11.92 8.58
CA ALA A 19 1.89 -12.10 9.74
C ALA A 19 2.66 -11.94 11.07
N ALA A 20 3.89 -12.44 11.14
CA ALA A 20 4.76 -12.24 12.30
C ALA A 20 5.16 -10.75 12.45
N GLY A 21 5.51 -10.10 11.35
CA GLY A 21 5.87 -8.67 11.28
C GLY A 21 4.75 -7.73 11.71
N ALA A 22 3.49 -8.08 11.43
CA ALA A 22 2.32 -7.28 11.80
C ALA A 22 2.25 -7.00 13.31
N LYS A 23 2.72 -7.93 14.15
CA LYS A 23 2.77 -7.76 15.61
C LYS A 23 3.73 -6.65 16.06
N PHE A 24 4.75 -6.33 15.25
CA PHE A 24 5.72 -5.28 15.53
C PHE A 24 5.30 -3.91 15.00
N LEU A 25 4.35 -3.86 14.06
CA LEU A 25 3.79 -2.61 13.53
C LEU A 25 2.82 -1.91 14.50
N THR A 26 2.37 -2.60 15.55
CA THR A 26 1.39 -2.08 16.51
C THR A 26 1.95 -0.99 17.43
N GLY A 27 3.28 -0.88 17.58
CA GLY A 27 3.94 0.13 18.43
C GLY A 27 4.49 1.35 17.68
N GLY A 28 4.77 1.22 16.38
CA GLY A 28 5.33 2.29 15.56
C GLY A 28 4.27 3.05 14.78
N ARG A 29 4.35 4.39 14.72
CA ARG A 29 3.55 5.18 13.78
C ARG A 29 4.34 5.33 12.46
N PRO A 30 3.97 4.62 11.37
CA PRO A 30 4.65 4.79 10.08
C PRO A 30 4.50 6.22 9.57
N SER A 31 5.43 6.68 8.72
CA SER A 31 5.51 8.07 8.23
C SER A 31 4.19 8.56 7.65
N LEU A 32 3.55 7.76 6.80
CA LEU A 32 2.24 8.07 6.22
C LEU A 32 1.19 8.37 7.29
N LEU A 33 1.09 7.52 8.32
CA LEU A 33 0.14 7.74 9.41
C LEU A 33 0.45 9.05 10.16
N GLN A 34 1.73 9.37 10.36
CA GLN A 34 2.11 10.64 10.99
C GLN A 34 1.71 11.85 10.16
N ASP A 35 1.84 11.80 8.83
CA ASP A 35 1.41 12.88 7.94
C ASP A 35 -0.09 13.07 7.95
N VAL A 36 -0.85 11.97 7.93
CA VAL A 36 -2.31 11.99 8.06
C VAL A 36 -2.73 12.64 9.38
N LEU A 37 -2.14 12.21 10.51
CA LEU A 37 -2.45 12.77 11.82
C LEU A 37 -2.08 14.26 11.94
N LYS A 38 -0.98 14.67 11.30
CA LYS A 38 -0.52 16.08 11.27
C LYS A 38 -1.16 16.90 10.14
N LYS A 39 -2.11 16.34 9.38
CA LYS A 39 -2.78 16.97 8.23
C LYS A 39 -1.81 17.51 7.17
N ARG A 40 -0.67 16.84 6.97
CA ARG A 40 0.34 17.20 5.97
C ARG A 40 0.04 16.56 4.62
N ARG A 41 0.74 17.03 3.58
CA ARG A 41 0.83 16.31 2.32
C ARG A 41 1.58 15.00 2.55
N THR A 42 1.08 13.91 1.97
CA THR A 42 1.73 12.59 2.03
C THR A 42 2.71 12.41 0.88
N GLU A 43 3.63 11.46 1.03
CA GLU A 43 4.60 11.09 -0.02
C GLU A 43 4.05 10.06 -1.02
N ILE A 44 2.73 9.84 -1.07
CA ILE A 44 2.13 8.70 -1.78
C ILE A 44 2.47 8.67 -3.28
N GLU A 45 2.61 9.84 -3.91
CA GLU A 45 2.97 9.98 -5.32
C GLU A 45 4.43 9.60 -5.59
N PHE A 46 5.32 9.79 -4.61
CA PHE A 46 6.73 9.46 -4.69
C PHE A 46 7.04 8.03 -4.24
N LEU A 47 6.12 7.38 -3.53
CA LEU A 47 6.21 5.97 -3.12
C LEU A 47 5.44 5.08 -4.11
N ASN A 48 4.15 4.87 -3.88
CA ASN A 48 3.31 4.03 -4.72
C ASN A 48 3.19 4.58 -6.14
N GLY A 49 3.13 5.90 -6.30
CA GLY A 49 3.11 6.55 -7.61
C GLY A 49 4.40 6.33 -8.41
N TRP A 50 5.55 6.24 -7.73
CA TRP A 50 6.83 5.91 -8.38
C TRP A 50 6.85 4.46 -8.87
N VAL A 51 6.35 3.51 -8.06
CA VAL A 51 6.21 2.10 -8.48
C VAL A 51 5.33 2.00 -9.72
N SER A 52 4.18 2.67 -9.71
CA SER A 52 3.30 2.74 -10.88
C SER A 52 3.98 3.35 -12.10
N GLN A 53 4.79 4.40 -11.91
CA GLN A 53 5.56 4.99 -13.01
C GLN A 53 6.58 4.01 -13.58
N GLN A 54 7.31 3.27 -12.74
CA GLN A 54 8.28 2.29 -13.21
C GLN A 54 7.59 1.13 -13.93
N GLY A 55 6.47 0.62 -13.38
CA GLY A 55 5.67 -0.43 -14.02
C GLY A 55 5.26 -0.05 -15.45
N ARG A 56 4.75 1.17 -15.65
CA ARG A 56 4.41 1.69 -16.98
C ARG A 56 5.58 1.70 -17.95
N LYS A 57 6.79 2.08 -17.51
CA LYS A 57 8.00 2.11 -18.37
C LYS A 57 8.38 0.73 -18.91
N VAL A 58 8.07 -0.33 -18.16
CA VAL A 58 8.43 -1.72 -18.53
C VAL A 58 7.21 -2.56 -18.92
N GLY A 59 6.03 -1.95 -19.10
CA GLY A 59 4.80 -2.65 -19.48
C GLY A 59 4.19 -3.54 -18.39
N VAL A 60 4.58 -3.38 -17.12
CA VAL A 60 4.04 -4.14 -15.99
C VAL A 60 2.93 -3.35 -15.30
N LYS A 61 1.73 -3.94 -15.22
CA LYS A 61 0.58 -3.33 -14.53
C LYS A 61 0.75 -3.38 -13.01
N THR A 62 0.39 -2.29 -12.33
CA THR A 62 0.51 -2.13 -10.87
C THR A 62 -0.82 -1.73 -10.22
N PRO A 63 -1.91 -2.49 -10.44
CA PRO A 63 -3.27 -2.03 -10.18
C PRO A 63 -3.49 -1.58 -8.73
N PHE A 64 -2.92 -2.29 -7.75
CA PHE A 64 -3.03 -1.89 -6.34
C PHE A 64 -2.28 -0.59 -6.02
N ASN A 65 -1.10 -0.36 -6.59
CA ASN A 65 -0.39 0.91 -6.36
C ASN A 65 -1.15 2.08 -6.98
N ASP A 66 -1.70 1.89 -8.18
CA ASP A 66 -2.53 2.90 -8.85
C ASP A 66 -3.76 3.26 -8.01
N ALA A 67 -4.50 2.26 -7.53
CA ALA A 67 -5.67 2.45 -6.70
C ALA A 67 -5.35 3.10 -5.35
N ILE A 68 -4.25 2.71 -4.70
CA ILE A 68 -3.81 3.34 -3.44
C ILE A 68 -3.53 4.83 -3.65
N VAL A 69 -2.82 5.19 -4.72
CA VAL A 69 -2.54 6.60 -5.04
C VAL A 69 -3.83 7.37 -5.29
N GLU A 70 -4.77 6.79 -6.04
CA GLU A 70 -6.08 7.39 -6.32
C GLU A 70 -6.89 7.63 -5.04
N VAL A 71 -7.01 6.62 -4.18
CA VAL A 71 -7.73 6.71 -2.90
C VAL A 71 -7.16 7.80 -2.02
N ILE A 72 -5.83 7.88 -1.86
CA ILE A 72 -5.23 8.92 -1.01
C ILE A 72 -5.44 10.32 -1.61
N LYS A 73 -5.36 10.46 -2.94
CA LYS A 73 -5.56 11.74 -3.62
C LYS A 73 -7.01 12.22 -3.56
N SER A 74 -8.00 11.32 -3.54
CA SER A 74 -9.42 11.70 -3.56
C SER A 74 -9.87 12.49 -2.32
N PHE A 75 -9.18 12.34 -1.18
CA PHE A 75 -9.48 13.13 0.02
C PHE A 75 -9.01 14.58 -0.09
N GLY A 76 -7.96 14.85 -0.86
CA GLY A 76 -7.23 16.12 -0.82
C GLY A 76 -6.29 16.26 0.39
N VAL A 77 -5.39 17.24 0.33
CA VAL A 77 -4.33 17.42 1.33
C VAL A 77 -4.91 17.72 2.71
N GLY A 78 -4.48 16.96 3.72
CA GLY A 78 -4.86 17.17 5.13
C GLY A 78 -6.31 16.81 5.49
N LYS A 79 -7.05 16.16 4.59
CA LYS A 79 -8.46 15.78 4.79
C LYS A 79 -8.66 14.30 5.07
N LEU A 80 -7.70 13.46 4.70
CA LEU A 80 -7.71 12.04 5.05
C LEU A 80 -7.69 11.88 6.58
N THR A 81 -8.57 11.03 7.11
CA THR A 81 -8.56 10.61 8.52
C THR A 81 -8.47 9.09 8.58
N PRO A 82 -7.84 8.49 9.61
CA PRO A 82 -7.76 7.04 9.72
C PRO A 82 -9.14 6.43 9.93
N ASP A 83 -9.62 5.68 8.94
CA ASP A 83 -10.87 4.93 9.00
C ASP A 83 -10.68 3.63 8.18
N PRO A 84 -11.00 2.44 8.72
CA PRO A 84 -11.01 1.20 7.97
C PRO A 84 -11.82 1.26 6.66
N LYS A 85 -12.89 2.08 6.59
CA LYS A 85 -13.70 2.28 5.38
C LYS A 85 -12.92 2.83 4.19
N ASN A 86 -11.82 3.54 4.45
CA ASN A 86 -10.93 4.03 3.38
C ASN A 86 -10.30 2.87 2.57
N LEU A 87 -10.30 1.65 3.12
CA LEU A 87 -9.78 0.45 2.45
C LEU A 87 -10.83 -0.23 1.55
N GLU A 88 -12.11 0.12 1.65
CA GLU A 88 -13.17 -0.55 0.89
C GLU A 88 -12.90 -0.62 -0.63
N PRO A 89 -12.42 0.46 -1.31
CA PRO A 89 -12.10 0.38 -2.73
C PRO A 89 -11.03 -0.68 -3.04
N LEU A 90 -10.05 -0.83 -2.15
CA LEU A 90 -8.94 -1.79 -2.30
C LEU A 90 -9.38 -3.22 -2.00
N VAL A 91 -10.23 -3.41 -0.98
CA VAL A 91 -10.78 -4.72 -0.62
C VAL A 91 -11.60 -5.30 -1.76
N ARG A 92 -12.35 -4.45 -2.48
CA ARG A 92 -13.12 -4.87 -3.67
C ARG A 92 -12.26 -5.37 -4.83
N MET A 93 -10.96 -5.04 -4.85
CA MET A 93 -10.02 -5.52 -5.88
C MET A 93 -9.45 -6.91 -5.58
N LEU A 94 -9.64 -7.42 -4.36
CA LEU A 94 -9.16 -8.75 -4.01
C LEU A 94 -9.94 -9.80 -4.82
N PRO A 95 -9.27 -10.86 -5.29
CA PRO A 95 -9.94 -11.96 -5.96
C PRO A 95 -10.98 -12.56 -5.01
N ARG A 96 -12.17 -12.87 -5.54
CA ARG A 96 -13.18 -13.62 -4.80
C ARG A 96 -12.67 -15.05 -4.65
N SER A 97 -12.48 -15.48 -3.42
CA SER A 97 -12.20 -16.86 -3.03
C SER A 97 -13.44 -17.73 -3.17
#